data_AF-A0A0F4I3J8-F1
#
_entry.id   AF-A0A0F4I3J8-F1
#
_cell.length_a   1.000
_cell.length_b   1.000
_cell.length_c   1.000
_cell.angle_alpha   90.00
_cell.angle_beta   90.00
_cell.angle_gamma   90.00
#
_symmetry.space_group_name_H-M   'P 1'
#
loop_
_entity.id
_entity.type
_entity.pdbx_description
1 polymer ?
#
loop_
_entity_poly.entity_id
_entity_poly.type
_entity_poly.pdbx_seq_one_letter_code
_entity_poly.pdbx_strand_id
1 'polypeptide(L)'
;MPYARVALEWPAGVPDGGRHGFTPAHREDLEAALPALAGQLAAALGEGPGRVLVLGNEELMYVPLRLAAALEERGAAAEVRFSSTTRSPVLAVDDPGYAIRTRLVFPAHDAPADGPGDRYAYNVAGGGFDAVVAVVDSAGDTPELHTGLLAALAPHTGRVVLAVVPSYAPDGPATPARPAAARAAATASGSPAVTAPGSPAAESAD
;
A
#
# COMPACT_ATOMS: atom_id res chain seq x y z
N MET A 1 -14.97 13.80 8.56
CA MET A 1 -14.41 13.70 9.92
C MET A 1 -12.90 13.64 9.80
N PRO A 2 -12.11 14.37 10.61
CA PRO A 2 -10.67 14.15 10.64
C PRO A 2 -10.38 12.74 11.18
N TYR A 3 -9.50 12.00 10.52
CA TYR A 3 -8.92 10.76 11.04
C TYR A 3 -7.67 11.10 11.88
N ALA A 4 -7.31 10.24 12.82
CA ALA A 4 -6.03 10.33 13.52
C ALA A 4 -4.98 9.54 12.73
N ARG A 5 -3.84 10.14 12.41
CA ARG A 5 -2.73 9.44 11.75
C ARG A 5 -1.72 8.97 12.77
N VAL A 6 -1.25 7.73 12.63
CA VAL A 6 -0.19 7.14 13.45
C VAL A 6 0.94 6.68 12.53
N ALA A 7 2.11 7.27 12.74
CA ALA A 7 3.35 6.70 12.23
C ALA A 7 3.82 5.65 13.23
N LEU A 8 3.92 4.41 12.79
CA LEU A 8 4.41 3.31 13.61
C LEU A 8 5.94 3.33 13.62
N GLU A 9 6.55 3.12 14.78
CA GLU A 9 8.01 2.96 14.89
C GLU A 9 8.40 1.55 14.40
N TRP A 10 8.29 1.37 13.08
CA TRP A 10 8.44 0.09 12.43
C TRP A 10 9.88 -0.44 12.55
N PRO A 11 10.09 -1.72 12.92
CA PRO A 11 11.43 -2.30 13.03
C PRO A 11 12.15 -2.29 11.68
N ALA A 12 13.40 -1.83 11.68
CA ALA A 12 14.21 -1.75 10.46
C ALA A 12 14.43 -3.13 9.85
N GLY A 13 14.30 -3.24 8.52
CA GLY A 13 14.53 -4.48 7.78
C GLY A 13 13.39 -5.50 7.83
N VAL A 14 12.34 -5.27 8.62
CA VAL A 14 11.16 -6.13 8.66
C VAL A 14 10.22 -5.76 7.51
N PRO A 15 9.88 -6.68 6.60
CA PRO A 15 8.91 -6.41 5.54
C PRO A 15 7.49 -6.24 6.09
N ASP A 16 6.67 -5.45 5.40
CA ASP A 16 5.23 -5.30 5.66
C ASP A 16 4.41 -6.55 5.29
N GLY A 17 4.96 -7.43 4.46
CA GLY A 17 4.29 -8.66 4.06
C GLY A 17 5.18 -9.60 3.26
N GLY A 18 4.54 -10.66 2.74
CA GLY A 18 5.23 -11.73 2.01
C GLY A 18 5.64 -11.40 0.57
N ARG A 19 5.30 -10.21 0.04
CA ARG A 19 5.51 -9.82 -1.37
C ARG A 19 6.96 -10.00 -1.83
N HIS A 20 7.91 -9.70 -0.95
CA HIS A 20 9.35 -9.81 -1.20
C HIS A 20 10.04 -10.83 -0.29
N GLY A 21 9.27 -11.76 0.29
CA GLY A 21 9.74 -12.77 1.23
C GLY A 21 9.60 -12.34 2.70
N PHE A 22 9.19 -13.28 3.54
CA PHE A 22 9.03 -13.09 4.98
C PHE A 22 9.62 -14.28 5.72
N THR A 23 10.76 -14.07 6.41
CA THR A 23 11.55 -15.15 7.01
C THR A 23 11.14 -15.38 8.48
N PRO A 24 11.55 -16.51 9.09
CA PRO A 24 11.41 -16.69 10.53
C PRO A 24 12.07 -15.59 11.36
N ALA A 25 13.22 -15.07 10.92
CA ALA A 25 13.88 -13.93 11.59
C ALA A 25 13.02 -12.65 11.51
N HIS A 26 12.46 -12.34 10.33
CA HIS A 26 11.54 -11.19 10.20
C HIS A 26 10.31 -11.34 11.10
N ARG A 27 9.81 -12.58 11.26
CA ARG A 27 8.74 -12.85 12.21
C ARG A 27 9.18 -12.54 13.63
N GLU A 28 10.31 -13.08 14.08
CA GLU A 28 10.85 -12.83 15.44
C GLU A 28 11.02 -11.33 15.72
N ASP A 29 11.55 -10.57 14.76
CA ASP A 29 11.71 -9.11 14.87
C ASP A 29 10.36 -8.40 14.94
N LEU A 30 9.37 -8.81 14.14
CA LEU A 30 8.01 -8.28 14.21
C LEU A 30 7.38 -8.59 15.57
N GLU A 31 7.45 -9.84 16.05
CA GLU A 31 6.92 -10.24 17.36
C GLU A 31 7.46 -9.37 18.49
N ALA A 32 8.78 -9.12 18.48
CA ALA A 32 9.42 -8.30 19.49
C ALA A 32 8.93 -6.84 19.45
N ALA A 33 8.56 -6.32 18.28
CA ALA A 33 8.09 -4.96 18.11
C ALA A 33 6.58 -4.78 18.42
N LEU A 34 5.76 -5.82 18.21
CA LEU A 34 4.29 -5.74 18.32
C LEU A 34 3.77 -5.08 19.61
N PRO A 35 4.31 -5.37 20.83
CA PRO A 35 3.83 -4.72 22.05
C PRO A 35 3.97 -3.20 22.03
N ALA A 36 5.04 -2.67 21.44
CA ALA A 36 5.28 -1.24 21.31
C ALA A 36 4.37 -0.62 20.24
N LEU A 37 4.25 -1.27 19.08
CA LEU A 37 3.36 -0.84 17.98
C LEU A 37 1.89 -0.79 18.44
N ALA A 38 1.43 -1.81 19.16
CA ALA A 38 0.10 -1.84 19.75
C ALA A 38 -0.10 -0.72 20.79
N GLY A 39 0.95 -0.35 21.53
CA GLY A 39 0.91 0.81 22.43
C GLY A 39 0.69 2.14 21.70
N GLN A 40 1.36 2.33 20.56
CA GLN A 40 1.18 3.52 19.71
C GLN A 40 -0.25 3.60 19.14
N LEU A 41 -0.80 2.47 18.68
CA LEU A 41 -2.18 2.40 18.22
C LEU A 41 -3.19 2.65 19.35
N ALA A 42 -2.98 2.03 20.53
CA ALA A 42 -3.84 2.22 21.70
C ALA A 42 -3.87 3.70 22.13
N ALA A 43 -2.73 4.38 22.13
CA ALA A 43 -2.68 5.82 22.44
C ALA A 43 -3.51 6.66 21.45
N ALA A 44 -3.52 6.30 20.16
CA ALA A 44 -4.30 6.99 19.14
C ALA A 44 -5.80 6.67 19.17
N LEU A 45 -6.16 5.46 19.63
CA LEU A 45 -7.54 5.04 19.88
C LEU A 45 -8.16 5.79 21.06
N GLY A 46 -7.36 6.14 22.07
CA GLY A 46 -7.81 6.79 23.30
C GLY A 46 -8.21 5.79 24.38
N GLU A 47 -8.83 6.27 25.45
CA GLU A 47 -9.12 5.42 26.62
C GLU A 47 -10.31 4.47 26.37
N GLY A 48 -10.04 3.17 26.40
CA GLY A 48 -11.01 2.09 26.55
C GLY A 48 -12.17 2.05 25.53
N PRO A 49 -11.91 2.07 24.20
CA PRO A 49 -12.97 1.83 23.23
C PRO A 49 -13.64 0.47 23.46
N GLY A 50 -14.95 0.40 23.19
CA GLY A 50 -15.69 -0.86 23.29
C GLY A 50 -15.23 -1.85 22.22
N ARG A 51 -15.51 -1.52 20.95
CA ARG A 51 -15.25 -2.40 19.80
C ARG A 51 -14.37 -1.73 18.76
N VAL A 52 -13.23 -2.35 18.46
CA VAL A 52 -12.26 -1.86 17.47
C VAL A 52 -12.15 -2.83 16.29
N LEU A 53 -12.19 -2.29 15.07
CA LEU A 53 -11.83 -3.03 13.86
C LEU A 53 -10.42 -2.64 13.42
N VAL A 54 -9.53 -3.60 13.24
CA VAL A 54 -8.32 -3.42 12.46
C VAL A 54 -8.59 -3.89 11.04
N LEU A 55 -8.52 -2.97 10.08
CA LEU A 55 -8.85 -3.19 8.68
C LEU A 55 -7.57 -3.10 7.83
N GLY A 56 -7.10 -4.25 7.34
CA GLY A 56 -6.00 -4.30 6.37
C GLY A 56 -6.43 -3.89 4.96
N ASN A 57 -5.47 -3.55 4.11
CA ASN A 57 -5.73 -3.18 2.72
C ASN A 57 -5.42 -4.32 1.74
N GLU A 58 -6.46 -4.87 1.12
CA GLU A 58 -6.36 -5.93 0.11
C GLU A 58 -5.47 -7.11 0.59
N GLU A 59 -4.35 -7.37 -0.07
CA GLU A 59 -3.42 -8.45 0.30
C GLU A 59 -2.56 -8.14 1.54
N LEU A 60 -2.52 -6.90 2.04
CA LEU A 60 -1.86 -6.53 3.29
C LEU A 60 -2.71 -7.01 4.48
N MET A 61 -2.64 -8.30 4.78
CA MET A 61 -3.45 -8.95 5.82
C MET A 61 -2.64 -9.36 7.05
N TYR A 62 -1.41 -9.84 6.86
CA TYR A 62 -0.65 -10.44 7.96
C TYR A 62 -0.33 -9.44 9.07
N VAL A 63 0.31 -8.31 8.74
CA VAL A 63 0.67 -7.29 9.72
C VAL A 63 -0.56 -6.71 10.44
N PRO A 64 -1.66 -6.32 9.75
CA PRO A 64 -2.86 -5.85 10.43
C PRO A 64 -3.49 -6.91 11.35
N LEU A 65 -3.48 -8.19 10.97
CA LEU A 65 -3.92 -9.28 11.86
C LEU A 65 -3.03 -9.37 13.11
N ARG A 66 -1.71 -9.22 12.97
CA ARG A 66 -0.79 -9.23 14.11
C ARG A 66 -0.97 -8.04 15.04
N LEU A 67 -1.20 -6.85 14.48
CA LEU A 67 -1.53 -5.65 15.25
C LEU A 67 -2.86 -5.79 16.00
N ALA A 68 -3.87 -6.41 15.38
CA ALA A 68 -5.14 -6.71 16.03
C ALA A 68 -4.97 -7.63 17.24
N ALA A 69 -4.23 -8.73 17.09
CA ALA A 69 -3.92 -9.64 18.18
C ALA A 69 -3.16 -8.94 19.32
N ALA A 70 -2.15 -8.13 18.99
CA ALA A 70 -1.38 -7.39 20.00
C ALA A 70 -2.22 -6.31 20.73
N LEU A 71 -3.19 -5.69 20.06
CA LEU A 71 -4.16 -4.79 20.69
C LEU A 71 -5.09 -5.54 21.65
N GLU A 72 -5.55 -6.73 21.26
CA GLU A 72 -6.38 -7.60 22.10
C GLU A 72 -5.63 -8.07 23.35
N GLU A 73 -4.41 -8.59 23.18
CA GLU A 73 -3.55 -9.04 24.28
C GLU A 73 -3.20 -7.92 25.27
N ARG A 74 -3.06 -6.69 24.77
CA ARG A 74 -2.86 -5.49 25.60
C ARG A 74 -4.12 -5.07 26.37
N GLY A 75 -5.30 -5.56 25.99
CA GLY A 75 -6.58 -5.07 26.52
C GLY A 75 -6.89 -3.64 26.06
N ALA A 76 -6.48 -3.26 24.85
CA ALA A 76 -6.68 -1.91 24.32
C ALA A 76 -8.14 -1.57 24.01
N ALA A 77 -9.01 -2.59 23.89
CA ALA A 77 -10.46 -2.46 23.69
C ALA A 77 -11.18 -3.64 24.35
N ALA A 78 -12.49 -3.51 24.59
CA ALA A 78 -13.28 -4.64 25.09
C ALA A 78 -13.42 -5.77 24.05
N GLU A 79 -13.38 -5.43 22.77
CA GLU A 79 -13.38 -6.37 21.65
C GLU A 79 -12.54 -5.84 20.49
N VAL A 80 -11.62 -6.65 19.98
CA VAL A 80 -10.85 -6.35 18.77
C VAL A 80 -11.23 -7.33 17.67
N ARG A 81 -11.49 -6.82 16.47
CA ARG A 81 -11.74 -7.62 15.27
C ARG A 81 -10.74 -7.28 14.20
N PHE A 82 -10.51 -8.24 13.31
CA PHE A 82 -9.71 -8.05 12.11
C PHE A 82 -10.57 -8.32 10.86
N SER A 83 -10.32 -7.55 9.80
CA SER A 83 -10.80 -7.80 8.45
C SER A 83 -9.86 -7.14 7.44
N SER A 84 -10.11 -7.29 6.15
CA SER A 84 -9.43 -6.54 5.10
C SER A 84 -10.41 -6.01 4.06
N THR A 85 -9.97 -5.00 3.31
CA THR A 85 -10.63 -4.59 2.08
C THR A 85 -10.41 -5.64 0.99
N THR A 86 -11.21 -5.61 -0.08
CA THR A 86 -11.04 -6.53 -1.21
C THR A 86 -11.49 -5.90 -2.52
N ARG A 87 -11.00 -6.48 -3.61
CA ARG A 87 -11.40 -6.22 -5.00
C ARG A 87 -12.62 -7.05 -5.42
N SER A 88 -12.88 -8.15 -4.71
CA SER A 88 -13.93 -9.09 -5.08
C SER A 88 -15.28 -8.66 -4.50
N PRO A 89 -16.28 -8.37 -5.34
CA PRO A 89 -17.62 -8.06 -4.87
C PRO A 89 -18.31 -9.33 -4.38
N VAL A 90 -18.63 -9.36 -3.08
CA VAL A 90 -19.54 -10.32 -2.46
C VAL A 90 -20.90 -9.65 -2.36
N LEU A 91 -21.96 -10.43 -2.61
CA LEU A 91 -23.33 -9.98 -2.39
C LEU A 91 -23.50 -9.68 -0.89
N ALA A 92 -24.04 -8.51 -0.54
CA ALA A 92 -24.44 -8.22 0.83
C ALA A 92 -25.95 -8.47 0.96
N VAL A 93 -26.34 -9.29 1.94
CA VAL A 93 -27.74 -9.58 2.26
C VAL A 93 -27.94 -9.37 3.74
N ASP A 94 -28.80 -8.43 4.12
CA ASP A 94 -29.13 -8.19 5.52
C ASP A 94 -30.09 -9.26 6.06
N ASP A 95 -29.56 -10.48 6.18
CA ASP A 95 -30.24 -11.66 6.71
C ASP A 95 -29.38 -12.25 7.84
N PRO A 96 -29.97 -12.61 9.00
CA PRO A 96 -29.22 -13.14 10.14
C PRO A 96 -28.54 -14.49 9.84
N GLY A 97 -29.00 -15.25 8.84
CA GLY A 97 -28.39 -16.47 8.35
C GLY A 97 -27.26 -16.27 7.33
N TYR A 98 -26.98 -15.03 6.92
CA TYR A 98 -25.95 -14.72 5.93
C TYR A 98 -24.77 -13.94 6.55
N ALA A 99 -23.55 -14.30 6.16
CA ALA A 99 -22.34 -13.80 6.81
C ALA A 99 -21.99 -12.35 6.46
N ILE A 100 -22.32 -11.90 5.24
CA ILE A 100 -21.98 -10.56 4.74
C ILE A 100 -23.27 -9.74 4.63
N ARG A 101 -23.53 -8.92 5.64
CA ARG A 101 -24.81 -8.19 5.79
C ARG A 101 -24.74 -6.76 5.27
N THR A 102 -23.56 -6.14 5.33
CA THR A 102 -23.35 -4.78 4.79
C THR A 102 -22.08 -4.70 3.96
N ARG A 103 -22.06 -3.73 3.04
CA ARG A 103 -20.94 -3.47 2.13
C ARG A 103 -20.74 -1.97 1.97
N LEU A 104 -19.51 -1.52 2.22
CA LEU A 104 -19.01 -0.24 1.77
C LEU A 104 -18.38 -0.42 0.39
N VAL A 105 -18.56 0.59 -0.47
CA VAL A 105 -17.94 0.67 -1.80
C VAL A 105 -17.18 1.98 -1.88
N PHE A 106 -15.93 1.93 -2.31
CA PHE A 106 -15.06 3.10 -2.47
C PHE A 106 -14.09 2.86 -3.63
N PRO A 107 -13.58 3.91 -4.29
CA PRO A 107 -12.63 3.72 -5.39
C PRO A 107 -11.29 3.17 -4.87
N ALA A 108 -10.60 2.40 -5.71
CA ALA A 108 -9.19 2.07 -5.55
C ALA A 108 -8.36 3.36 -5.40
N HIS A 109 -7.29 3.28 -4.62
CA HIS A 109 -6.53 4.45 -4.19
C HIS A 109 -5.03 4.32 -4.49
N ASP A 110 -4.55 3.16 -4.94
CA ASP A 110 -3.14 2.81 -5.06
C ASP A 110 -2.71 2.42 -6.49
N ALA A 111 -3.49 2.84 -7.50
CA ALA A 111 -3.27 2.53 -8.92
C ALA A 111 -2.92 1.03 -9.18
N PRO A 112 -3.79 0.10 -8.78
CA PRO A 112 -3.48 -1.31 -8.76
C PRO A 112 -3.36 -1.89 -10.17
N ALA A 113 -2.66 -3.03 -10.30
CA ALA A 113 -2.32 -3.63 -11.60
C ALA A 113 -3.54 -4.05 -12.43
N ASP A 114 -4.70 -4.25 -11.80
CA ASP A 114 -5.97 -4.55 -12.47
C ASP A 114 -6.75 -3.30 -12.89
N GLY A 115 -6.13 -2.11 -12.75
CA GLY A 115 -6.68 -0.83 -13.15
C GLY A 115 -7.54 -0.18 -12.07
N PRO A 116 -8.09 1.02 -12.35
CA PRO A 116 -9.02 1.67 -11.43
C PRO A 116 -10.27 0.81 -11.26
N GLY A 117 -10.92 0.90 -10.10
CA GLY A 117 -12.18 0.21 -9.87
C GLY A 117 -12.64 0.27 -8.43
N ASP A 118 -13.78 -0.34 -8.17
CA ASP A 118 -14.35 -0.39 -6.83
C ASP A 118 -13.56 -1.32 -5.91
N ARG A 119 -13.56 -0.96 -4.64
CA ARG A 119 -13.05 -1.72 -3.51
C ARG A 119 -14.13 -1.81 -2.45
N TYR A 120 -14.05 -2.88 -1.66
CA TYR A 120 -15.12 -3.27 -0.76
C TYR A 120 -14.59 -3.50 0.64
N ALA A 121 -15.36 -3.06 1.64
CA ALA A 121 -15.21 -3.45 3.03
C ALA A 121 -16.56 -3.93 3.56
N TYR A 122 -16.58 -5.07 4.25
CA TYR A 122 -17.82 -5.73 4.66
C TYR A 122 -18.07 -5.62 6.16
N ASN A 123 -19.35 -5.57 6.54
CA ASN A 123 -19.80 -5.57 7.94
C ASN A 123 -19.21 -4.44 8.81
N VAL A 124 -18.73 -3.36 8.18
CA VAL A 124 -18.30 -2.13 8.88
C VAL A 124 -19.51 -1.30 9.25
N ALA A 125 -20.34 -0.95 8.26
CA ALA A 125 -21.62 -0.30 8.50
C ALA A 125 -22.51 -1.19 9.35
N GLY A 126 -23.03 -0.65 10.46
CA GLY A 126 -23.84 -1.41 11.42
C GLY A 126 -23.04 -2.39 12.29
N GLY A 127 -21.71 -2.44 12.15
CA GLY A 127 -20.84 -3.32 12.93
C GLY A 127 -20.61 -2.87 14.37
N GLY A 128 -21.14 -1.71 14.77
CA GLY A 128 -21.02 -1.20 16.15
C GLY A 128 -19.58 -0.90 16.58
N PHE A 129 -18.69 -0.58 15.62
CA PHE A 129 -17.30 -0.25 15.92
C PHE A 129 -17.17 1.19 16.44
N ASP A 130 -16.66 1.34 17.65
CA ASP A 130 -16.28 2.64 18.21
C ASP A 130 -15.13 3.27 17.43
N ALA A 131 -14.19 2.44 16.97
CA ALA A 131 -13.09 2.87 16.12
C ALA A 131 -12.73 1.84 15.03
N VAL A 132 -12.22 2.35 13.90
CA VAL A 132 -11.57 1.56 12.84
C VAL A 132 -10.13 2.01 12.68
N VAL A 133 -9.19 1.08 12.82
CA VAL A 133 -7.77 1.24 12.45
C VAL A 133 -7.58 0.75 11.02
N ALA A 134 -7.53 1.67 10.07
CA ALA A 134 -7.18 1.37 8.68
C ALA A 134 -5.66 1.25 8.56
N VAL A 135 -5.18 0.08 8.12
CA VAL A 135 -3.75 -0.20 7.96
C VAL A 135 -3.42 -0.33 6.47
N VAL A 136 -2.57 0.56 5.98
CA VAL A 136 -2.06 0.58 4.61
C VAL A 136 -0.53 0.55 4.63
N ASP A 137 0.09 0.14 3.53
CA ASP A 137 1.51 0.39 3.32
C ASP A 137 1.76 1.81 2.78
N SER A 138 3.01 2.24 2.79
CA SER A 138 3.39 3.61 2.38
C SER A 138 3.17 3.88 0.89
N ALA A 139 3.04 2.86 0.04
CA ALA A 139 2.69 3.05 -1.37
C ALA A 139 1.18 3.24 -1.55
N GLY A 140 0.36 2.61 -0.70
CA GLY A 140 -1.09 2.80 -0.63
C GLY A 140 -1.53 4.07 0.12
N ASP A 141 -0.63 4.78 0.80
CA ASP A 141 -0.94 6.05 1.48
C ASP A 141 -0.95 7.24 0.49
N THR A 142 -1.97 7.27 -0.36
CA THR A 142 -2.15 8.26 -1.42
C THR A 142 -3.18 9.33 -1.05
N PRO A 143 -3.23 10.49 -1.74
CA PRO A 143 -4.31 11.45 -1.57
C PRO A 143 -5.71 10.85 -1.74
N GLU A 144 -5.86 9.92 -2.68
CA GLU A 144 -7.12 9.25 -3.02
C GLU A 144 -7.63 8.36 -1.87
N LEU A 145 -6.73 7.82 -1.03
CA LEU A 145 -7.10 7.08 0.19
C LEU A 145 -8.03 7.90 1.10
N HIS A 146 -7.74 9.19 1.23
CA HIS A 146 -8.43 10.08 2.16
C HIS A 146 -9.85 10.40 1.69
N THR A 147 -10.04 10.60 0.39
CA THR A 147 -11.37 10.84 -0.21
C THR A 147 -12.13 9.55 -0.52
N GLY A 148 -11.44 8.41 -0.56
CA GLY A 148 -11.99 7.08 -0.78
C GLY A 148 -12.28 6.35 0.53
N LEU A 149 -11.43 5.37 0.88
CA LEU A 149 -11.64 4.48 2.02
C LEU A 149 -11.90 5.24 3.34
N LEU A 150 -11.10 6.24 3.70
CA LEU A 150 -11.27 6.91 5.00
C LEU A 150 -12.57 7.71 5.07
N ALA A 151 -12.95 8.37 3.98
CA ALA A 151 -14.23 9.05 3.86
C ALA A 151 -15.41 8.07 3.91
N ALA A 152 -15.26 6.86 3.34
CA ALA A 152 -16.28 5.81 3.39
C ALA A 152 -16.42 5.19 4.80
N LEU A 153 -15.34 5.11 5.59
CA LEU A 153 -15.39 4.60 6.97
C LEU A 153 -16.02 5.59 7.94
N ALA A 154 -15.73 6.89 7.78
CA ALA A 154 -16.06 7.93 8.77
C ALA A 154 -17.53 7.99 9.22
N PRO A 155 -18.56 7.77 8.37
CA PRO A 155 -19.96 7.78 8.80
C PRO A 155 -20.38 6.56 9.65
N HIS A 156 -19.55 5.52 9.74
CA HIS A 156 -19.91 4.22 10.31
C HIS A 156 -19.18 3.87 11.61
N THR A 157 -18.36 4.79 12.12
CA THR A 157 -17.59 4.59 13.35
C THR A 157 -17.40 5.93 14.07
N GLY A 158 -17.15 5.89 15.38
CA GLY A 158 -16.85 7.09 16.16
C GLY A 158 -15.47 7.68 15.85
N ARG A 159 -14.52 6.85 15.38
CA ARG A 159 -13.14 7.25 15.13
C ARG A 159 -12.49 6.44 14.02
N VAL A 160 -11.74 7.12 13.15
CA VAL A 160 -10.86 6.46 12.18
C VAL A 160 -9.41 6.75 12.56
N VAL A 161 -8.61 5.70 12.68
CA VAL A 161 -7.16 5.77 12.87
C VAL A 161 -6.50 5.23 11.60
N LEU A 162 -5.62 6.02 10.98
CA LEU A 162 -4.80 5.58 9.85
C LEU A 162 -3.42 5.19 10.36
N ALA A 163 -3.06 3.91 10.23
CA ALA A 163 -1.73 3.40 10.50
C ALA A 163 -1.03 3.08 9.17
N VAL A 164 0.14 3.66 8.96
CA VAL A 164 0.92 3.44 7.72
C VAL A 164 2.17 2.64 8.07
N VAL A 165 2.33 1.48 7.44
CA VAL A 165 3.54 0.65 7.52
C VAL A 165 4.42 0.87 6.29
N PRO A 166 5.73 0.61 6.32
CA PRO A 166 6.58 0.79 5.15
C PRO A 166 6.17 -0.17 4.02
N SER A 167 6.15 0.28 2.76
CA SER A 167 6.14 -0.65 1.62
C SER A 167 7.57 -1.13 1.40
N TYR A 168 7.89 -2.35 1.83
CA TYR A 168 9.24 -2.88 1.75
C TYR A 168 9.62 -3.17 0.30
N ALA A 169 10.70 -2.55 -0.16
CA ALA A 169 11.39 -2.93 -1.39
C ALA A 169 12.77 -3.48 -1.00
N PRO A 170 13.14 -4.70 -1.43
CA PRO A 170 14.47 -5.21 -1.18
C PRO A 170 15.49 -4.32 -1.91
N ASP A 171 16.67 -4.14 -1.31
CA ASP A 171 17.79 -3.53 -2.01
C ASP A 171 18.06 -4.32 -3.30
N GLY A 172 17.99 -3.63 -4.44
CA GLY A 172 18.31 -4.24 -5.72
C GLY A 172 19.75 -4.74 -5.74
N PRO A 173 20.10 -5.72 -6.60
CA PRO A 173 21.50 -6.06 -6.81
C PRO A 173 22.23 -4.78 -7.22
N ALA A 174 23.31 -4.44 -6.51
CA ALA A 174 24.19 -3.35 -6.89
C ALA A 174 24.57 -3.57 -8.36
N THR A 175 24.08 -2.72 -9.27
CA THR A 175 24.49 -2.80 -10.66
C THR A 175 25.99 -2.56 -10.69
N PRO A 176 26.84 -3.51 -11.12
CA PRO A 176 28.26 -3.25 -11.24
C PRO A 176 28.42 -2.06 -12.19
N ALA A 177 29.10 -1.01 -11.73
CA ALA A 177 29.36 0.18 -12.53
C ALA A 177 29.95 -0.27 -13.87
N ARG A 178 29.22 -0.02 -14.97
CA ARG A 178 29.71 -0.36 -16.30
C ARG A 178 31.01 0.41 -16.50
N PRO A 179 32.16 -0.26 -16.76
CA PRO A 179 33.39 0.46 -17.02
C PRO A 179 33.13 1.41 -18.19
N ALA A 180 33.47 2.69 -17.99
CA ALA A 180 33.32 3.71 -19.01
C ALA A 180 34.04 3.23 -20.27
N ALA A 181 33.29 3.02 -21.36
CA ALA A 181 33.88 2.68 -22.64
C ALA A 181 34.84 3.81 -23.02
N ALA A 182 36.13 3.51 -23.07
CA ALA A 182 37.14 4.42 -23.56
C ALA A 182 36.74 4.86 -24.97
N ARG A 183 36.49 6.16 -25.16
CA ARG A 183 36.34 6.75 -26.50
C ARG A 183 37.65 6.54 -27.24
N ALA A 184 37.69 5.59 -28.17
CA ALA A 184 38.75 5.50 -29.15
C ALA A 184 38.67 6.76 -30.04
N ALA A 185 39.66 7.62 -29.93
CA ALA A 185 39.87 8.73 -30.84
C ALA A 185 40.26 8.18 -32.21
N ALA A 186 39.36 8.26 -33.19
CA ALA A 186 39.69 8.00 -34.58
C ALA A 186 40.41 9.23 -35.15
N THR A 187 41.73 9.15 -35.25
CA THR A 187 42.53 10.04 -36.11
C THR A 187 42.35 9.57 -37.56
N ALA A 188 41.58 10.31 -38.36
CA ALA A 188 41.53 10.13 -39.80
C ALA A 188 42.42 11.18 -40.47
N SER A 189 43.58 10.75 -40.95
CA SER A 189 44.47 11.50 -41.84
C SER A 189 44.37 10.93 -43.26
N GLY A 190 44.14 11.79 -44.26
CA GLY A 190 44.49 11.54 -45.66
C GLY A 190 43.36 11.73 -46.68
N SER A 191 43.36 12.89 -47.36
CA SER A 191 42.84 12.99 -48.73
C SER A 191 43.86 12.43 -49.73
N PRO A 192 43.43 12.07 -50.95
CA PRO A 192 43.64 13.03 -52.03
C PRO A 192 42.45 13.21 -52.97
N ALA A 193 42.50 14.33 -53.69
CA ALA A 193 41.53 14.82 -54.66
C ALA A 193 41.64 14.12 -56.03
N VAL A 194 40.56 14.12 -56.82
CA VAL A 194 40.59 14.21 -58.29
C VAL A 194 39.22 14.68 -58.84
N THR A 195 39.22 15.95 -59.24
CA THR A 195 38.63 16.61 -60.43
C THR A 195 37.33 16.11 -61.10
N ALA A 196 36.35 17.02 -61.19
CA ALA A 196 35.24 17.06 -62.15
C ALA A 196 35.73 17.47 -63.57
N PRO A 197 34.94 17.30 -64.66
CA PRO A 197 33.86 18.27 -64.96
C PRO A 197 32.63 17.72 -65.71
N GLY A 198 31.54 18.51 -65.74
CA GLY A 198 30.59 18.51 -66.86
C GLY A 198 29.09 18.43 -66.51
N SER A 199 28.42 19.58 -66.37
CA SER A 199 26.99 19.77 -66.72
C SER A 199 26.91 20.19 -68.22
N PRO A 200 25.76 20.14 -68.94
CA PRO A 200 24.36 20.37 -68.53
C PRO A 200 23.41 19.28 -69.13
N ALA A 201 22.07 19.30 -69.13
CA ALA A 201 21.05 20.35 -69.10
C ALA A 201 19.69 19.76 -68.63
N ALA A 202 18.73 20.67 -68.42
CA ALA A 202 17.34 20.42 -68.10
C ALA A 202 16.56 19.68 -69.19
N GLU A 203 15.52 18.93 -68.81
CA GLU A 203 14.25 18.94 -69.53
C GLU A 203 13.08 18.50 -68.62
N SER A 204 11.97 19.21 -68.78
CA SER A 204 10.66 19.04 -68.15
C SER A 204 9.65 18.66 -69.23
N ALA A 205 8.82 17.65 -68.97
CA ALA A 205 7.49 17.32 -69.53
C ALA A 205 7.28 15.81 -69.27
N ASP A 206 6.13 15.26 -68.89
CA ASP A 206 4.71 15.64 -68.92
C ASP A 206 4.01 14.85 -67.79
#